data_AF-A0A3A9VVU7-F1
#
_entry.id   AF-A0A3A9VVU7-F1
#
_cell.length_a   1.000
_cell.length_b   1.000
_cell.length_c   1.000
_cell.angle_alpha   90.00
_cell.angle_beta   90.00
_cell.angle_gamma   90.00
#
_symmetry.space_group_name_H-M   'P 1'
#
loop_
_entity.id
_entity.type
_entity.pdbx_description
1 polymer ?
#
loop_
_entity_poly.entity_id
_entity_poly.type
_entity_poly.pdbx_seq_one_letter_code
_entity_poly.pdbx_strand_id
1 'polypeptide(L)'
;MKSPTTLLLLSLFTIVLLSCGGSDDSPTEPEVIVDPDPIPGQTSTYTAHVKTIIDSNCIECHGDPLDQGAIMMLLTYDQVVDAVNNRGLFNRIATTNAFNVMPESGRMPQATIDIVEDWIADGLLEQ
;
A
#
# COMPACT_ATOMS: atom_id res chain seq x y z
N MET A 1 54.86 -10.26 -37.81
CA MET A 1 55.19 -10.39 -36.37
C MET A 1 53.98 -11.04 -35.70
N LYS A 2 54.03 -12.37 -35.54
CA LYS A 2 54.12 -13.13 -34.27
C LYS A 2 52.79 -13.14 -33.49
N SER A 3 52.13 -14.30 -33.50
CA SER A 3 51.06 -14.64 -32.55
C SER A 3 51.62 -14.78 -31.13
N PRO A 4 50.75 -15.04 -30.15
CA PRO A 4 50.94 -16.30 -29.46
C PRO A 4 49.66 -17.10 -29.31
N THR A 5 49.80 -18.38 -29.64
CA THR A 5 48.83 -19.46 -29.44
C THR A 5 49.48 -20.44 -28.46
N THR A 6 49.00 -20.52 -27.22
CA THR A 6 49.23 -21.64 -26.27
C THR A 6 48.21 -21.43 -25.12
N LEU A 7 47.07 -22.12 -25.01
CA LEU A 7 46.77 -23.55 -24.87
C LEU A 7 47.45 -24.22 -23.64
N LEU A 8 46.65 -24.98 -22.88
CA LEU A 8 46.95 -25.79 -21.67
C LEU A 8 47.12 -24.97 -20.37
N LEU A 9 46.59 -25.29 -19.18
CA LEU A 9 45.89 -26.47 -18.64
C LEU A 9 45.24 -26.07 -17.30
N LEU A 10 44.03 -26.58 -17.05
CA LEU A 10 43.65 -27.32 -15.83
C LEU A 10 44.10 -26.77 -14.45
N SER A 11 43.18 -26.17 -13.69
CA SER A 11 43.06 -26.49 -12.26
C SER A 11 41.61 -26.50 -11.78
N LEU A 12 41.14 -27.72 -11.60
CA LEU A 12 39.96 -28.12 -10.85
C LEU A 12 40.25 -27.91 -9.35
N PHE A 13 39.43 -27.15 -8.64
CA PHE A 13 39.19 -27.45 -7.22
C PHE A 13 37.79 -27.00 -6.77
N THR A 14 36.90 -27.99 -6.76
CA THR A 14 35.65 -28.06 -6.02
C THR A 14 35.89 -27.94 -4.51
N ILE A 15 35.20 -27.00 -3.86
CA ILE A 15 34.84 -27.02 -2.42
C ILE A 15 33.38 -26.53 -2.40
N VAL A 16 32.33 -27.36 -2.45
CA VAL A 16 31.81 -28.31 -1.43
C VAL A 16 31.57 -27.65 -0.07
N LEU A 17 30.30 -27.27 0.11
CA LEU A 17 29.47 -27.31 1.33
C LEU A 17 29.85 -26.44 2.55
N LEU A 18 29.09 -25.36 2.73
CA LEU A 18 28.51 -25.04 4.03
C LEU A 18 27.01 -24.73 3.88
N SER A 19 26.22 -25.81 3.82
CA SER A 19 24.84 -25.79 4.31
C SER A 19 24.93 -25.85 5.84
N CYS A 20 24.63 -24.75 6.51
CA CYS A 20 24.41 -24.78 7.96
C CYS A 20 22.92 -25.01 8.18
N GLY A 21 22.55 -26.27 8.44
CA GLY A 21 21.27 -26.60 9.03
C GLY A 21 21.31 -26.23 10.51
N GLY A 22 20.68 -25.11 10.85
CA GLY A 22 20.23 -24.82 12.20
C GLY A 22 18.79 -25.30 12.31
N SER A 23 18.59 -26.49 12.89
CA SER A 23 17.27 -26.91 13.36
C SER A 23 16.97 -26.10 14.63
N ASP A 24 16.36 -24.94 14.45
CA ASP A 24 15.75 -24.21 15.57
C ASP A 24 14.39 -24.85 15.84
N ASP A 25 14.38 -25.86 16.72
CA ASP A 25 13.17 -26.32 17.43
C ASP A 25 12.69 -25.19 18.33
N SER A 26 11.92 -24.25 17.76
CA SER A 26 11.20 -23.24 18.52
C SER A 26 9.84 -23.81 18.94
N PRO A 27 9.44 -23.69 20.22
CA PRO A 27 8.09 -24.06 20.65
C PRO A 27 7.09 -23.26 19.81
N THR A 28 6.21 -23.95 19.10
CA THR A 28 5.10 -23.33 18.37
C THR A 28 4.16 -22.72 19.42
N GLU A 29 4.41 -21.46 19.78
CA GLU A 29 3.38 -20.55 20.26
C GLU A 29 2.18 -20.71 19.30
N PRO A 30 0.93 -20.84 19.81
CA PRO A 30 -0.21 -20.86 18.91
C PRO A 30 -0.16 -19.60 18.04
N GLU A 31 -0.14 -19.77 16.72
CA GLU A 31 -0.24 -18.66 15.78
C GLU A 31 -1.53 -17.90 16.12
N VAL A 32 -1.39 -16.79 16.83
CA VAL A 32 -2.47 -15.81 16.95
C VAL A 32 -2.66 -15.29 15.54
N ILE A 33 -3.72 -15.75 14.89
CA ILE A 33 -4.20 -15.14 13.65
C ILE A 33 -4.65 -13.74 14.06
N VAL A 34 -3.73 -12.78 14.00
CA VAL A 34 -4.07 -11.37 14.04
C VAL A 34 -4.82 -11.14 12.74
N ASP A 35 -6.11 -10.94 12.85
CA ASP A 35 -6.93 -10.54 11.72
C ASP A 35 -6.31 -9.25 11.13
N PRO A 36 -5.77 -9.28 9.89
CA PRO A 36 -5.18 -8.09 9.28
C PRO A 36 -6.25 -7.05 8.89
N ASP A 37 -7.53 -7.39 9.03
CA ASP A 37 -8.66 -6.53 8.76
C ASP A 37 -8.67 -5.32 9.72
N PRO A 38 -8.61 -4.07 9.21
CA PRO A 38 -8.71 -2.88 10.04
C PRO A 38 -10.08 -2.75 10.73
N ILE A 39 -11.10 -3.49 10.30
CA ILE A 39 -12.46 -3.55 10.86
C ILE A 39 -12.87 -5.01 11.13
N PRO A 40 -12.30 -5.66 12.17
CA PRO A 40 -12.40 -7.10 12.35
C PRO A 40 -13.83 -7.66 12.30
N GLY A 41 -14.02 -8.65 11.42
CA GLY A 41 -15.27 -9.41 11.31
C GLY A 41 -16.44 -8.62 10.71
N GLN A 42 -16.17 -7.53 10.01
CA GLN A 42 -17.19 -6.70 9.35
C GLN A 42 -16.76 -6.35 7.93
N THR A 43 -17.73 -5.99 7.09
CA THR A 43 -17.46 -5.46 5.75
C THR A 43 -17.32 -3.95 5.84
N SER A 44 -16.31 -3.41 5.19
CA SER A 44 -16.09 -1.98 5.04
C SER A 44 -17.03 -1.34 4.03
N THR A 45 -17.65 -0.23 4.42
CA THR A 45 -18.59 0.51 3.57
C THR A 45 -18.31 2.01 3.63
N TYR A 46 -18.70 2.72 2.57
CA TYR A 46 -18.44 4.15 2.46
C TYR A 46 -19.09 4.91 3.61
N THR A 47 -20.37 4.67 3.85
CA THR A 47 -21.13 5.43 4.84
C THR A 47 -20.67 5.15 6.27
N ALA A 48 -20.35 3.89 6.58
CA ALA A 48 -19.95 3.52 7.94
C ALA A 48 -18.51 3.96 8.27
N HIS A 49 -17.59 3.88 7.31
CA HIS A 49 -16.15 3.96 7.62
C HIS A 49 -15.42 5.04 6.82
N VAL A 50 -15.60 5.10 5.50
CA VAL A 50 -14.78 5.97 4.64
C VAL A 50 -15.26 7.42 4.60
N LYS A 51 -16.57 7.66 4.72
CA LYS A 51 -17.14 9.00 4.61
C LYS A 51 -16.54 9.96 5.64
N THR A 52 -16.41 9.53 6.89
CA THR A 52 -15.81 10.35 7.97
C THR A 52 -14.36 10.71 7.65
N ILE A 53 -13.62 9.80 7.01
CA ILE A 53 -12.23 10.04 6.57
C ILE A 53 -12.22 11.13 5.49
N ILE A 54 -13.09 11.02 4.47
CA ILE A 54 -13.18 12.00 3.39
C ILE A 54 -13.60 13.37 3.93
N ASP A 55 -14.66 13.43 4.73
CA ASP A 55 -15.21 14.66 5.30
C ASP A 55 -14.16 15.41 6.14
N SER A 56 -13.36 14.67 6.92
CA SER A 56 -12.41 15.27 7.88
C SER A 56 -11.07 15.66 7.25
N ASN A 57 -10.67 15.03 6.14
CA ASN A 57 -9.31 15.15 5.61
C ASN A 57 -9.24 15.68 4.17
N CYS A 58 -10.34 15.71 3.42
CA CYS A 58 -10.31 15.97 1.98
C CYS A 58 -11.11 17.21 1.56
N ILE A 59 -12.24 17.49 2.22
CA ILE A 59 -13.24 18.45 1.72
C ILE A 59 -12.77 19.91 1.77
N GLU A 60 -11.78 20.26 2.59
CA GLU A 60 -11.22 21.61 2.62
C GLU A 60 -10.73 22.06 1.23
N CYS A 61 -10.08 21.17 0.48
CA CYS A 61 -9.64 21.46 -0.89
C CYS A 61 -10.60 20.89 -1.95
N HIS A 62 -11.17 19.71 -1.67
CA HIS A 62 -12.04 18.96 -2.60
C HIS A 62 -13.54 19.22 -2.37
N GLY A 63 -13.88 20.42 -1.88
CA GLY A 63 -15.25 20.86 -1.62
C GLY A 63 -15.89 21.62 -2.79
N ASP A 64 -16.95 22.37 -2.47
CA ASP A 64 -17.57 23.34 -3.37
C ASP A 64 -17.58 24.73 -2.69
N PRO A 65 -16.78 25.70 -3.18
CA PRO A 65 -15.91 25.63 -4.37
C PRO A 65 -14.65 24.77 -4.15
N LEU A 66 -14.01 24.36 -5.24
CA LEU A 66 -12.67 23.77 -5.20
C LEU A 66 -11.64 24.80 -4.72
N ASP A 67 -10.68 24.35 -3.93
CA ASP A 67 -9.60 25.20 -3.40
C ASP A 67 -8.24 24.50 -3.50
N GLN A 68 -7.16 25.26 -3.29
CA GLN A 68 -5.77 24.77 -3.21
C GLN A 68 -5.33 23.92 -4.42
N GLY A 69 -5.85 24.25 -5.60
CA GLY A 69 -5.49 23.56 -6.85
C GLY A 69 -6.15 22.19 -7.05
N ALA A 70 -7.12 21.81 -6.21
CA ALA A 70 -7.95 20.64 -6.46
C ALA A 70 -8.71 20.77 -7.79
N ILE A 71 -8.83 19.67 -8.53
CA ILE A 71 -9.49 19.61 -9.85
C ILE A 71 -10.75 18.74 -9.87
N MET A 72 -11.17 18.25 -8.69
CA MET A 72 -12.32 17.37 -8.53
C MET A 72 -12.89 17.51 -7.12
N MET A 73 -14.22 17.38 -7.01
CA MET A 73 -14.94 17.35 -5.74
C MET A 73 -14.95 15.94 -5.16
N LEU A 74 -15.10 15.83 -3.84
CA LEU A 74 -15.21 14.56 -3.10
C LEU A 74 -16.43 14.52 -2.16
N LEU A 75 -17.49 15.27 -2.50
CA LEU A 75 -18.65 15.51 -1.64
C LEU A 75 -19.65 14.34 -1.62
N THR A 76 -19.57 13.43 -2.57
CA THR A 76 -20.53 12.33 -2.74
C THR A 76 -19.81 11.00 -2.91
N TYR A 77 -20.50 9.90 -2.59
CA TYR A 77 -20.00 8.54 -2.79
C TYR A 77 -19.49 8.33 -4.22
N ASP A 78 -20.28 8.67 -5.25
CA ASP A 78 -19.90 8.50 -6.65
C ASP A 78 -18.63 9.26 -7.03
N GLN A 79 -18.44 10.47 -6.48
CA GLN A 79 -17.23 11.26 -6.69
C GLN A 79 -16.00 10.61 -6.03
N VAL A 80 -16.15 10.03 -4.83
CA VAL A 80 -15.07 9.32 -4.16
C VAL A 80 -14.73 8.02 -4.91
N VAL A 81 -15.73 7.30 -5.40
CA VAL A 81 -15.55 6.10 -6.24
C VAL A 81 -14.85 6.45 -7.56
N ASP A 82 -15.24 7.54 -8.24
CA ASP A 82 -14.53 8.03 -9.43
C ASP A 82 -13.08 8.38 -9.09
N ALA A 83 -12.85 9.01 -7.94
CA ALA A 83 -11.51 9.38 -7.51
C ALA A 83 -10.61 8.16 -7.25
N VAL A 84 -11.15 7.12 -6.64
CA VAL A 84 -10.46 5.83 -6.46
C VAL A 84 -10.13 5.22 -7.81
N ASN A 85 -11.13 5.03 -8.68
CA ASN A 85 -10.98 4.26 -9.91
C ASN A 85 -10.20 4.98 -11.00
N ASN A 86 -10.37 6.30 -11.12
CA ASN A 86 -9.93 7.07 -12.28
C ASN A 86 -8.91 8.15 -11.96
N ARG A 87 -8.70 8.49 -10.68
CA ARG A 87 -7.86 9.64 -10.27
C ARG A 87 -6.75 9.25 -9.30
N GLY A 88 -6.70 8.01 -8.86
CA GLY A 88 -5.63 7.47 -8.03
C GLY A 88 -5.67 7.94 -6.58
N LEU A 89 -6.85 8.16 -5.99
CA LEU A 89 -7.03 8.60 -4.60
C LEU A 89 -6.16 7.77 -3.63
N PHE A 90 -6.23 6.44 -3.71
CA PHE A 90 -5.46 5.56 -2.83
C PHE A 90 -3.95 5.81 -2.91
N ASN A 91 -3.42 5.99 -4.11
CA ASN A 91 -1.99 6.26 -4.32
C ASN A 91 -1.56 7.58 -3.66
N ARG A 92 -2.44 8.59 -3.64
CA ARG A 92 -2.14 9.91 -3.05
C ARG A 92 -2.10 9.85 -1.52
N ILE A 93 -2.99 9.09 -0.89
CA ILE A 93 -3.03 8.97 0.57
C ILE A 93 -1.95 8.03 1.13
N ALA A 94 -1.56 7.01 0.35
CA ALA A 94 -0.61 5.99 0.77
C ALA A 94 0.86 6.33 0.46
N THR A 95 1.13 7.29 -0.43
CA THR A 95 2.50 7.57 -0.89
C THR A 95 3.40 8.12 0.21
N THR A 96 4.69 7.77 0.13
CA THR A 96 5.77 8.34 0.94
C THR A 96 6.47 9.51 0.24
N ASN A 97 6.07 9.85 -0.99
CA ASN A 97 6.62 10.98 -1.74
C ASN A 97 5.93 12.28 -1.32
N ALA A 98 6.66 13.15 -0.62
CA ALA A 98 6.17 14.43 -0.11
C ALA A 98 5.63 15.38 -1.20
N PHE A 99 6.05 15.25 -2.47
CA PHE A 99 5.55 16.09 -3.57
C PHE A 99 4.22 15.62 -4.15
N ASN A 100 3.80 14.41 -3.79
CA ASN A 100 2.60 13.77 -4.34
C ASN A 100 1.65 13.26 -3.23
N VAL A 101 1.91 13.63 -1.99
CA VAL A 101 1.12 13.22 -0.86
C VAL A 101 -0.15 14.06 -0.77
N MET A 102 -1.26 13.42 -0.40
CA MET A 102 -2.47 14.11 0.02
C MET A 102 -2.93 13.52 1.36
N PRO A 103 -3.41 14.34 2.31
CA PRO A 103 -3.48 15.82 2.23
C PRO A 103 -2.09 16.49 2.22
N GLU A 104 -2.02 17.78 1.88
CA GLU A 104 -0.75 18.53 1.83
C GLU A 104 -0.05 18.60 3.19
N SER A 105 -0.80 18.44 4.29
CA SER A 105 -0.27 18.33 5.65
C SER A 105 0.62 17.09 5.84
N GLY A 106 0.58 16.13 4.93
CA GLY A 106 1.43 14.96 4.91
C GLY A 106 0.66 13.65 4.78
N ARG A 107 1.42 12.55 4.82
CA ARG A 107 0.87 11.20 4.65
C ARG A 107 -0.10 10.88 5.78
N MET A 108 -1.22 10.26 5.40
CA MET A 108 -2.22 9.82 6.37
C MET A 108 -1.66 8.72 7.31
N PRO A 109 -2.21 8.59 8.53
CA PRO A 109 -1.90 7.48 9.42
C PRO A 109 -2.17 6.14 8.75
N GLN A 110 -1.34 5.12 9.04
CA GLN A 110 -1.47 3.80 8.40
C GLN A 110 -2.85 3.19 8.61
N ALA A 111 -3.36 3.20 9.84
CA ALA A 111 -4.70 2.67 10.14
C ALA A 111 -5.82 3.33 9.31
N THR A 112 -5.67 4.61 8.93
CA THR A 112 -6.65 5.29 8.07
C THR A 112 -6.54 4.84 6.61
N ILE A 113 -5.32 4.60 6.14
CA ILE A 113 -5.07 4.07 4.79
C ILE A 113 -5.60 2.64 4.70
N ASP A 114 -5.38 1.83 5.73
CA ASP A 114 -5.85 0.44 5.79
C ASP A 114 -7.37 0.36 5.67
N ILE A 115 -8.12 1.24 6.35
CA ILE A 115 -9.60 1.30 6.21
C ILE A 115 -10.03 1.61 4.76
N VAL A 116 -9.31 2.50 4.07
CA VAL A 116 -9.63 2.82 2.67
C VAL A 116 -9.24 1.67 1.75
N GLU A 117 -8.12 0.99 2.02
CA GLU A 117 -7.70 -0.21 1.29
C GLU A 117 -8.71 -1.35 1.43
N ASP A 118 -9.20 -1.59 2.65
CA ASP A 118 -10.19 -2.61 2.95
C ASP A 118 -11.52 -2.33 2.26
N TRP A 119 -12.02 -1.09 2.32
CA TRP A 119 -13.20 -0.69 1.56
C TRP A 119 -13.06 -0.87 0.03
N ILE A 120 -11.87 -0.63 -0.51
CA ILE A 120 -11.57 -0.91 -1.92
C ILE A 120 -11.61 -2.41 -2.19
N ALA A 121 -11.02 -3.22 -1.30
CA ALA A 121 -11.00 -4.68 -1.40
C ALA A 121 -12.40 -5.30 -1.30
N ASP A 122 -13.28 -4.72 -0.48
CA ASP A 122 -14.67 -5.10 -0.31
C ASP A 122 -15.59 -4.68 -1.47
N GLY A 123 -15.04 -4.00 -2.48
CA GLY A 123 -15.75 -3.68 -3.72
C GLY A 123 -16.46 -2.33 -3.69
N LEU A 124 -15.94 -1.37 -2.90
CA LEU A 124 -16.41 0.01 -2.85
C LEU A 124 -17.87 0.14 -2.40
N LEU A 125 -18.33 -0.69 -1.48
CA LEU A 125 -19.74 -0.70 -1.08
C LEU A 125 -20.18 0.64 -0.47
N GLU A 126 -21.35 1.15 -0.85
CA GLU A 126 -21.87 2.39 -0.29
C GLU A 126 -22.39 2.20 1.15
N GLN A 127 -23.01 1.05 1.44
CA GLN A 127 -23.70 0.68 2.66
C GLN A 127 -23.45 -0.77 3.06
#